data_AF-F0QXY2-F1
#
_entry.id   AF-F0QXY2-F1
#
_cell.length_a   1.000
_cell.length_b   1.000
_cell.length_c   1.000
_cell.angle_alpha   90.00
_cell.angle_beta   90.00
_cell.angle_gamma   90.00
#
_symmetry.space_group_name_H-M   'P 1'
#
loop_
_entity.id
_entity.type
_entity.pdbx_description
1 polymer ?
#
loop_
_entity_poly.entity_id
_entity_poly.type
_entity_poly.pdbx_seq_one_letter_code
_entity_poly.pdbx_strand_id
1 'polypeptide(L)' 'MGRKSYNGYHSWSFLEPNKDYRPFKLAKEVGRVPSSKVELSKVKEERAGEFIERHILISLHDHLQIYPENPSENFEYT' A
#
# COMPACT_ATOMS: atom_id res chain seq x y z
N MET A 1 15.50 -6.17 -26.23
CA MET A 1 15.61 -5.33 -25.00
C MET A 1 15.57 -6.26 -23.81
N GLY A 2 16.61 -6.24 -22.97
CA GLY A 2 16.69 -7.12 -21.78
C GLY A 2 15.61 -6.76 -20.77
N ARG A 3 14.97 -7.78 -20.21
CA ARG A 3 13.96 -7.64 -19.15
C ARG A 3 14.63 -6.97 -17.95
N LYS A 4 14.30 -5.71 -17.65
CA LYS A 4 14.81 -5.03 -16.45
C LYS A 4 14.30 -5.79 -15.22
N SER A 5 15.19 -6.43 -14.50
CA SER A 5 14.89 -7.01 -13.19
C SER A 5 14.89 -5.90 -12.15
N TYR A 6 13.86 -5.87 -11.31
CA TYR A 6 13.85 -5.00 -10.14
C TYR A 6 15.04 -5.33 -9.24
N ASN A 7 15.77 -4.31 -8.81
CA ASN A 7 17.03 -4.43 -8.07
C ASN A 7 16.86 -4.20 -6.55
N GLY A 8 15.63 -4.18 -6.03
CA GLY A 8 15.38 -3.96 -4.61
C GLY A 8 15.38 -2.49 -4.18
N TYR A 9 15.29 -1.54 -5.11
CA TYR A 9 15.16 -0.12 -4.76
C TYR A 9 13.93 0.12 -3.87
N HIS A 10 14.17 0.67 -2.69
CA HIS A 10 13.13 1.19 -1.82
C HIS A 10 13.33 2.70 -1.62
N SER A 11 12.25 3.41 -1.36
CA SER A 11 12.29 4.85 -1.08
C SER A 11 13.26 5.15 0.05
N TRP A 12 14.10 6.16 -0.13
CA TRP A 12 15.07 6.63 0.87
C TRP A 12 16.19 5.64 1.23
N SER A 13 16.41 4.61 0.40
CA SER A 13 17.46 3.58 0.59
C SER A 13 18.91 4.07 0.70
N PHE A 14 19.16 5.34 0.43
CA PHE A 14 20.46 5.99 0.57
C PHE A 14 20.69 6.61 1.97
N LEU A 15 19.68 6.63 2.85
CA LEU A 15 19.82 7.11 4.23
C LEU A 15 20.28 5.99 5.17
N GLU A 16 21.11 6.33 6.15
CA GLU A 16 21.62 5.43 7.17
C GLU A 16 20.80 5.55 8.49
N PRO A 17 20.17 4.46 8.98
CA PRO A 17 19.43 4.48 10.25
C PRO A 17 20.33 4.85 11.44
N ASN A 18 19.78 5.61 12.39
CA ASN A 18 20.48 6.16 13.57
C ASN A 18 21.61 7.16 13.28
N LYS A 19 21.84 7.50 12.00
CA LYS A 19 22.73 8.58 11.59
C LYS A 19 21.93 9.70 10.97
N ASP A 20 21.15 9.38 9.94
CA ASP A 20 20.37 10.37 9.18
C ASP A 20 18.93 10.48 9.70
N TYR A 21 18.41 9.43 10.33
CA TYR A 21 17.05 9.41 10.87
C TYR A 21 16.90 8.40 12.02
N ARG A 22 15.91 8.64 12.89
CA ARG A 22 15.45 7.64 13.87
C ARG A 22 14.67 6.54 13.14
N PRO A 23 15.01 5.25 13.27
CA PRO A 23 14.26 4.18 12.64
C PRO A 23 12.90 3.97 13.32
N PHE A 24 11.86 3.73 12.52
CA PHE A 24 10.53 3.33 12.97
C PHE A 24 10.20 1.94 12.42
N LYS A 25 9.48 1.14 13.21
CA LYS A 25 8.90 -0.10 12.69
C LYS A 25 7.66 0.28 11.89
N LEU A 26 7.71 0.11 10.57
CA LEU A 26 6.60 0.48 9.69
C LEU A 26 5.51 -0.59 9.69
N ALA A 27 4.27 -0.15 9.53
CA ALA A 27 3.12 -1.04 9.41
C ALA A 27 3.21 -1.87 8.11
N LYS A 28 2.50 -3.01 8.07
CA LYS A 28 2.38 -3.80 6.83
C LYS A 28 1.71 -2.97 5.73
N GLU A 29 2.30 -2.97 4.54
CA GLU A 29 1.73 -2.29 3.35
C GLU A 29 0.48 -3.02 2.84
N VAL A 30 0.51 -4.35 2.83
CA VAL A 30 -0.59 -5.22 2.37
C VAL A 30 -1.04 -6.14 3.49
N GLY A 31 -2.34 -6.39 3.58
CA GLY A 31 -2.92 -7.31 4.57
C GLY A 31 -2.84 -6.81 6.01
N ARG A 32 -2.70 -5.49 6.22
CA ARG A 32 -2.71 -4.85 7.54
C ARG A 32 -4.08 -4.89 8.21
N VAL A 33 -5.13 -4.60 7.43
CA VAL A 33 -6.51 -4.55 7.91
C VAL A 33 -7.21 -5.82 7.45
N PRO A 34 -7.95 -6.52 8.32
CA PRO A 34 -8.78 -7.65 7.90
C PRO A 34 -9.71 -7.22 6.76
N SER A 35 -9.63 -7.93 5.64
CA SER A 35 -10.53 -7.75 4.52
C SER A 35 -11.55 -8.88 4.52
N SER A 36 -12.81 -8.54 4.28
CA SER A 36 -13.89 -9.50 4.09
C SER A 36 -14.50 -9.32 2.71
N LYS A 37 -14.98 -10.42 2.13
CA LYS A 37 -15.76 -10.36 0.91
C LYS A 37 -17.12 -9.74 1.23
N VAL A 38 -17.56 -8.79 0.40
CA VAL A 38 -18.95 -8.31 0.42
C VAL A 38 -19.79 -9.32 -0.36
N GLU A 39 -20.72 -9.99 0.32
CA GLU A 39 -21.60 -10.96 -0.33
C GLU A 39 -22.61 -10.27 -1.26
N LEU A 40 -22.63 -10.68 -2.52
CA LEU A 40 -23.48 -10.14 -3.56
C LEU A 40 -24.29 -11.25 -4.22
N SER A 41 -25.47 -10.92 -4.74
CA SER A 41 -26.20 -11.85 -5.60
C SER A 41 -25.45 -12.05 -6.92
N LYS A 42 -25.67 -13.17 -7.60
CA LYS A 42 -25.01 -13.51 -8.88
C LYS A 42 -25.05 -12.35 -9.90
N VAL A 43 -26.22 -11.75 -10.09
CA VAL A 43 -26.41 -10.62 -11.02
C VAL A 43 -25.59 -9.38 -10.62
N LYS A 44 -25.42 -9.14 -9.32
CA LYS A 44 -24.61 -8.01 -8.82
C LYS A 44 -23.12 -8.27 -8.98
N GLU A 45 -22.66 -9.51 -8.77
CA GLU A 45 -21.27 -9.91 -9.04
C GLU A 45 -20.94 -9.74 -10.52
N GLU A 46 -21.80 -10.21 -11.43
CA GLU A 46 -21.63 -10.06 -12.88
C GLU A 46 -21.51 -8.57 -13.27
N ARG A 47 -22.42 -7.73 -12.78
CA ARG A 47 -22.37 -6.29 -13.02
C ARG A 47 -21.10 -5.64 -12.47
N ALA A 48 -20.63 -6.06 -11.28
CA ALA A 48 -19.41 -5.52 -10.69
C ALA A 48 -18.18 -5.90 -11.52
N GLY A 49 -18.11 -7.15 -11.98
CA GLY A 49 -17.06 -7.63 -12.88
C GLY A 49 -17.02 -6.84 -14.18
N GLU A 50 -18.14 -6.73 -14.88
CA GLU A 50 -18.25 -5.93 -16.11
C GLU A 50 -17.85 -4.47 -15.90
N PHE A 51 -18.22 -3.88 -14.75
CA PHE A 51 -17.85 -2.51 -14.43
C PHE A 51 -16.33 -2.35 -14.30
N ILE A 52 -15.67 -3.26 -13.59
CA ILE A 52 -14.22 -3.27 -13.41
C ILE A 52 -13.49 -3.46 -14.74
N GLU A 53 -13.99 -4.37 -15.60
CA GLU A 53 -13.36 -4.66 -16.90
C GLU A 53 -13.45 -3.49 -17.89
N ARG A 54 -14.54 -2.72 -17.83
CA ARG A 54 -14.83 -1.68 -18.83
C ARG A 54 -14.26 -0.30 -18.48
N HIS A 55 -13.79 -0.10 -17.25
CA HIS A 55 -13.38 1.21 -16.75
C HIS A 55 -11.98 1.17 -16.13
N ILE A 56 -11.26 2.29 -16.24
CA ILE A 56 -10.03 2.50 -15.48
C ILE A 56 -10.43 2.86 -14.06
N LEU A 57 -10.01 2.05 -13.10
CA LEU A 57 -10.18 2.32 -11.67
C LEU A 57 -8.95 3.06 -11.15
N ILE A 58 -9.15 4.28 -10.65
CA ILE A 58 -8.10 5.09 -10.05
C ILE A 58 -8.39 5.19 -8.55
N SER A 59 -7.53 4.59 -7.73
CA SER A 59 -7.54 4.85 -6.29
C SER A 59 -6.92 6.22 -6.03
N LEU A 60 -7.72 7.18 -5.56
CA LEU A 60 -7.22 8.49 -5.13
C LEU A 60 -6.90 8.53 -3.63
N HIS A 61 -6.99 7.38 -2.94
CA HIS A 61 -6.81 7.28 -1.50
C HIS A 61 -5.43 6.72 -1.11
N ASP A 62 -4.55 6.44 -2.06
CA ASP A 62 -3.24 5.90 -1.72
C ASP A 62 -2.39 6.97 -1.04
N HIS A 63 -2.05 6.71 0.22
CA HIS A 63 -1.08 7.50 0.96
C HIS A 63 0.32 7.17 0.41
N LEU A 64 1.07 8.20 0.01
CA LEU A 64 2.46 8.08 -0.47
C LEU A 64 3.46 7.76 0.66
N GLN A 65 2.97 7.39 1.85
CA GLN A 65 3.76 7.10 3.02
C GLN A 65 3.21 5.88 3.76
N ILE A 66 4.11 5.13 4.36
CA ILE A 66 3.79 4.03 5.26
C ILE A 66 3.95 4.58 6.67
N TYR A 67 2.90 4.46 7.49
CA TYR A 67 2.94 4.91 8.89
C TYR A 67 3.63 3.88 9.80
N PRO A 68 4.11 4.30 10.98
CA PRO A 68 4.56 3.41 12.03
C PRO A 68 3.52 2.34 12.39
N GLU A 69 3.98 1.15 12.73
CA GLU A 69 3.15 0.05 13.23
C GLU A 69 2.48 0.43 14.55
N ASN A 70 3.15 1.25 15.37
CA ASN A 70 2.59 1.84 16.57
C ASN A 70 2.06 3.27 16.29
N PRO A 71 0.73 3.49 16.30
CA PRO A 71 0.15 4.80 16.00
C PRO A 71 0.56 5.93 16.97
N SER A 72 1.03 5.62 18.18
CA SER A 72 1.49 6.66 19.11
C SER A 72 2.74 7.40 18.62
N GLU A 73 3.48 6.80 17.69
CA GLU A 73 4.70 7.38 17.10
C GLU A 73 4.40 8.33 15.92
N ASN A 74 3.14 8.45 15.48
CA ASN A 74 2.77 9.24 14.30
C ASN A 74 3.19 10.71 14.39
N PHE A 75 3.10 11.33 15.57
CA PHE A 75 3.47 12.75 15.76
C PHE A 75 4.97 13.01 15.67
N GLU A 76 5.80 12.01 15.96
CA GLU A 76 7.25 12.13 15.80
C GLU A 76 7.66 11.80 14.36
N TYR A 77 6.87 10.97 13.68
CA TYR A 77 7.12 10.52 12.32
C TYR A 77 6.78 11.58 11.25
N THR A 78 5.80 12.47 11.52
CA THR A 78 5.32 13.50 10.59
C THR A 78 5.41 14.90 11.18
#